data_AF-A4XGN9-F1
#
_entry.id   AF-A4XGN9-F1
#
_cell.length_a   1.000
_cell.length_b   1.000
_cell.length_c   1.000
_cell.angle_alpha   90.00
_cell.angle_beta   90.00
_cell.angle_gamma   90.00
#
_symmetry.space_group_name_H-M   'P 1'
#
loop_
_entity.id
_entity.type
_entity.pdbx_description
1 polymer ?
#
loop_
_entity_poly.entity_id
_entity_poly.type
_entity_poly.pdbx_seq_one_letter_code
_entity_poly.pdbx_strand_id
1 'polypeptide(L)'
;MTSLPIVINGRVIKSINQYFNKKRAEFMSYVGNRGISRRIEKLTLKRNNKIKDFMHKTSRFIVNWCKENNIDTLVIGYNSGWKQEIELGKVNNQNFVSIPFYDFVNMLKYKCEEEEGINFIVVEESYTSGCSFLDREEINKTSYNPQRRIKRGLFKSNKGILINADVNSAYNIIRKVFPEAFAEGIEGVGLHPVRLNIA
;
A
#
# COMPACT_ATOMS: atom_id res chain seq x y z
N MET A 1 2.75 23.17 9.88
CA MET A 1 2.09 22.05 10.60
C MET A 1 2.69 20.77 10.08
N THR A 2 3.40 20.01 10.91
CA THR A 2 3.91 18.69 10.53
C THR A 2 2.75 17.69 10.61
N SER A 3 2.15 17.38 9.46
CA SER A 3 1.08 16.39 9.40
C SER A 3 1.65 15.01 9.76
N LEU A 4 1.08 14.37 10.78
CA LEU A 4 1.47 13.02 11.15
C LEU A 4 1.22 12.04 9.99
N PRO A 5 2.11 11.06 9.76
CA PRO A 5 1.88 10.03 8.75
C PRO A 5 0.57 9.28 9.02
N ILE A 6 -0.09 8.86 7.94
CA ILE A 6 -1.36 8.14 8.03
C ILE A 6 -1.18 6.73 7.47
N VAL A 7 -1.77 5.75 8.16
CA VAL A 7 -1.90 4.37 7.66
C VAL A 7 -3.37 3.99 7.59
N ILE A 8 -3.81 3.65 6.38
CA ILE A 8 -5.18 3.20 6.13
C ILE A 8 -5.31 1.70 6.42
N ASN A 9 -6.33 1.33 7.17
CA ASN A 9 -6.53 -0.04 7.60
C ASN A 9 -7.04 -0.97 6.48
N GLY A 10 -6.16 -1.82 5.95
CA GLY A 10 -6.51 -2.83 4.93
C GLY A 10 -7.28 -4.07 5.45
N ARG A 11 -7.69 -4.14 6.73
CA ARG A 11 -8.45 -5.29 7.27
C ARG A 11 -9.78 -5.52 6.57
N VAL A 12 -10.42 -4.46 6.07
CA VAL A 12 -11.68 -4.55 5.33
C VAL A 12 -11.54 -5.44 4.09
N ILE A 13 -10.52 -5.17 3.27
CA ILE A 13 -10.22 -5.98 2.08
C ILE A 13 -9.92 -7.44 2.47
N LYS A 14 -9.13 -7.65 3.52
CA LYS A 14 -8.81 -9.00 4.01
C LYS A 14 -10.05 -9.77 4.44
N SER A 15 -10.96 -9.12 5.18
CA SER A 15 -12.22 -9.74 5.61
C SER A 15 -13.11 -10.12 4.41
N ILE A 16 -13.24 -9.23 3.42
CA ILE A 16 -14.00 -9.50 2.18
C ILE A 16 -13.41 -10.71 1.45
N ASN A 17 -12.08 -10.75 1.27
CA ASN A 17 -11.41 -11.86 0.61
C ASN A 17 -11.51 -13.17 1.39
N GLN A 18 -11.42 -13.12 2.72
CA GLN A 18 -11.58 -14.30 3.58
C GLN A 18 -12.99 -14.90 3.45
N TYR A 19 -14.03 -14.07 3.51
CA TYR A 19 -15.41 -14.50 3.31
C TYR A 19 -15.60 -15.11 1.92
N PHE A 20 -15.08 -14.43 0.88
CA PHE A 20 -15.14 -14.90 -0.50
C PHE A 20 -14.48 -16.27 -0.67
N ASN A 21 -13.26 -16.44 -0.15
CA ASN A 21 -12.52 -17.70 -0.25
C ASN A 21 -13.24 -18.84 0.47
N LYS A 22 -13.78 -18.59 1.67
CA LYS A 22 -14.57 -19.57 2.43
C LYS A 22 -15.81 -20.03 1.63
N LYS A 23 -16.61 -19.09 1.12
CA LYS A 23 -17.82 -19.40 0.36
C LYS A 23 -17.53 -20.00 -1.01
N ARG A 24 -16.44 -19.60 -1.66
CA ARG A 24 -16.01 -20.19 -2.93
C ARG A 24 -15.61 -21.65 -2.74
N ALA A 25 -14.90 -22.00 -1.67
CA ALA A 25 -14.54 -23.38 -1.36
C ALA A 25 -15.79 -24.27 -1.15
N GLU A 26 -16.74 -23.78 -0.35
CA GLU A 26 -18.05 -24.43 -0.13
C GLU A 26 -18.82 -24.63 -1.45
N PHE A 27 -18.87 -23.64 -2.33
CA PHE A 27 -19.57 -23.80 -3.61
C PHE A 27 -18.84 -24.73 -4.58
N MET A 28 -17.50 -24.72 -4.58
CA MET A 28 -16.70 -25.61 -5.40
C MET A 28 -16.88 -27.08 -5.03
N SER A 29 -17.10 -27.41 -3.74
CA SER A 29 -17.36 -28.80 -3.34
C SER A 29 -18.65 -29.37 -3.91
N TYR A 30 -19.65 -28.51 -4.24
CA TYR A 30 -20.88 -28.96 -4.91
C TYR A 30 -20.79 -29.02 -6.43
N VAL A 31 -19.89 -28.24 -7.04
CA VAL A 31 -19.78 -28.09 -8.50
C VAL A 31 -18.78 -29.08 -9.10
N GLY A 32 -17.86 -29.62 -8.29
CA GLY A 32 -16.84 -30.56 -8.74
C GLY A 32 -15.99 -29.99 -9.88
N ASN A 33 -15.70 -30.82 -10.88
CA ASN A 33 -14.79 -30.48 -11.99
C ASN A 33 -15.36 -29.43 -12.98
N ARG A 34 -16.65 -29.07 -12.89
CA ARG A 34 -17.21 -27.99 -13.74
C ARG A 34 -16.60 -26.63 -13.44
N GLY A 35 -16.14 -26.38 -12.21
CA GLY A 35 -15.45 -25.16 -11.78
C GLY A 35 -16.27 -23.85 -11.86
N ILE A 36 -17.47 -23.86 -12.45
CA ILE A 36 -18.28 -22.67 -12.73
C ILE A 36 -19.73 -22.93 -12.29
N SER A 37 -20.34 -21.94 -11.65
CA SER A 37 -21.78 -21.91 -11.40
C SER A 37 -22.26 -20.46 -11.27
N ARG A 38 -23.55 -20.22 -11.57
CA ARG A 38 -24.18 -18.90 -11.36
C ARG A 38 -24.02 -18.38 -9.93
N ARG A 39 -23.93 -19.27 -8.93
CA ARG A 39 -23.68 -18.89 -7.53
C ARG A 39 -22.25 -18.39 -7.32
N ILE A 40 -21.25 -19.03 -7.94
CA ILE A 40 -19.84 -18.62 -7.88
C ILE A 40 -19.63 -17.30 -8.62
N GLU A 41 -20.28 -17.11 -9.78
CA GLU A 41 -20.23 -15.85 -10.53
C GLU A 41 -20.83 -14.69 -9.71
N LYS A 42 -22.04 -14.87 -9.16
CA LYS A 42 -22.67 -13.87 -8.28
C LYS A 42 -21.80 -13.56 -7.05
N LEU A 43 -21.18 -14.57 -6.45
CA LEU A 43 -20.26 -14.38 -5.32
C LEU A 43 -19.02 -13.56 -5.72
N THR A 44 -18.44 -13.85 -6.89
CA THR A 44 -17.29 -13.11 -7.45
C THR A 44 -17.66 -11.66 -7.75
N LEU A 45 -18.79 -11.42 -8.41
CA LEU A 45 -19.28 -10.07 -8.71
C LEU A 45 -19.50 -9.26 -7.41
N LYS A 46 -20.14 -9.86 -6.40
CA LYS A 46 -20.36 -9.21 -5.10
C LYS A 46 -19.03 -8.84 -4.42
N ARG A 47 -18.04 -9.74 -4.46
CA ARG A 47 -16.70 -9.48 -3.91
C ARG A 47 -16.00 -8.35 -4.65
N ASN A 48 -16.04 -8.36 -5.99
CA ASN A 48 -15.41 -7.33 -6.82
C ASN A 48 -16.05 -5.96 -6.56
N ASN A 49 -17.37 -5.88 -6.49
CA ASN A 49 -18.08 -4.63 -6.21
C ASN A 49 -17.73 -4.07 -4.82
N LYS A 50 -17.65 -4.92 -3.79
CA LYS A 50 -17.24 -4.48 -2.43
C LYS A 50 -15.82 -3.95 -2.38
N ILE A 51 -14.88 -4.59 -3.07
CA ILE A 51 -13.49 -4.13 -3.10
C ILE A 51 -13.37 -2.85 -3.91
N LYS A 52 -14.06 -2.77 -5.05
CA LYS A 52 -14.11 -1.57 -5.89
C LYS A 52 -14.67 -0.38 -5.11
N ASP A 53 -15.78 -0.55 -4.39
CA ASP A 53 -16.36 0.48 -3.51
C ASP A 53 -15.35 0.99 -2.47
N PHE A 54 -14.74 0.06 -1.73
CA PHE A 54 -13.73 0.40 -0.74
C PHE A 54 -12.54 1.17 -1.34
N MET A 55 -12.06 0.77 -2.53
CA MET A 55 -10.97 1.44 -3.23
C MET A 55 -11.34 2.82 -3.73
N HIS A 56 -12.56 3.03 -4.24
CA HIS A 56 -13.03 4.37 -4.61
C HIS A 56 -13.13 5.29 -3.41
N LYS A 57 -13.69 4.81 -2.29
CA LYS A 57 -13.76 5.59 -1.04
C LYS A 57 -12.38 5.93 -0.52
N THR A 58 -11.48 4.96 -0.52
CA THR A 58 -10.09 5.13 -0.05
C THR A 58 -9.32 6.13 -0.92
N SER A 59 -9.41 6.01 -2.25
CA SER A 59 -8.72 6.94 -3.15
C SER A 59 -9.30 8.35 -3.06
N ARG A 60 -10.62 8.51 -2.92
CA ARG A 60 -11.24 9.82 -2.68
C ARG A 60 -10.75 10.43 -1.37
N PHE A 61 -10.69 9.63 -0.30
CA PHE A 61 -10.21 10.09 1.00
C PHE A 61 -8.76 10.61 0.91
N ILE A 62 -7.86 9.86 0.26
CA ILE A 62 -6.45 10.28 0.10
C ILE A 62 -6.36 11.60 -0.65
N VAL A 63 -7.10 11.74 -1.75
CA VAL A 63 -7.09 12.95 -2.58
C VAL A 63 -7.64 14.16 -1.82
N ASN A 64 -8.75 13.99 -1.11
CA ASN A 64 -9.29 15.05 -0.25
C ASN A 64 -8.31 15.45 0.84
N TRP A 65 -7.64 14.46 1.46
CA TRP A 65 -6.62 14.73 2.47
C TRP A 65 -5.46 15.54 1.91
N CYS A 66 -4.99 15.24 0.70
CA CYS A 66 -3.97 16.05 0.03
C CYS A 66 -4.44 17.50 -0.15
N LYS A 67 -5.68 17.71 -0.64
CA LYS A 67 -6.24 19.07 -0.80
C LYS A 67 -6.34 19.83 0.51
N GLU A 68 -6.90 19.21 1.54
CA GLU A 68 -7.08 19.83 2.87
C GLU A 68 -5.74 20.24 3.50
N ASN A 69 -4.64 19.57 3.13
CA ASN A 69 -3.30 19.84 3.61
C ASN A 69 -2.42 20.62 2.61
N ASN A 70 -3.01 21.15 1.52
CA ASN A 70 -2.29 21.87 0.45
C ASN A 70 -1.11 21.10 -0.14
N ILE A 71 -1.28 19.79 -0.35
CA ILE A 71 -0.29 18.92 -0.99
C ILE A 71 -0.56 18.89 -2.49
N ASP A 72 0.38 19.41 -3.27
CA ASP A 72 0.30 19.52 -4.73
C ASP A 72 0.74 18.26 -5.48
N THR A 73 1.45 17.33 -4.82
CA THR A 73 2.10 16.20 -5.47
C THR A 73 1.92 14.91 -4.65
N LEU A 74 1.40 13.88 -5.30
CA LEU A 74 1.27 12.53 -4.75
C LEU A 74 2.28 11.59 -5.44
N VAL A 75 3.21 11.04 -4.65
CA VAL A 75 4.18 10.04 -5.13
C VAL A 75 3.74 8.64 -4.69
N ILE A 76 3.69 7.70 -5.64
CA ILE A 76 3.32 6.31 -5.40
C ILE A 76 4.44 5.36 -5.83
N GLY A 77 4.81 4.46 -4.91
CA GLY A 77 5.60 3.27 -5.23
C GLY A 77 4.74 2.22 -5.94
N TYR A 78 5.16 1.79 -7.13
CA TYR A 78 4.52 0.69 -7.84
C TYR A 78 5.53 -0.07 -8.70
N ASN A 79 5.62 -1.38 -8.46
CA ASN A 79 6.45 -2.29 -9.24
C ASN A 79 5.59 -3.16 -10.15
N SER A 80 5.74 -2.98 -11.46
CA SER A 80 5.06 -3.84 -12.44
C SER A 80 5.47 -5.30 -12.23
N GLY A 81 4.51 -6.20 -12.24
CA GLY A 81 4.78 -7.64 -12.08
C GLY A 81 5.11 -8.11 -10.66
N TRP A 82 5.19 -7.25 -9.64
CA TRP A 82 5.51 -7.61 -8.23
C TRP A 82 4.61 -8.66 -7.54
N LYS A 83 3.53 -9.08 -8.20
CA LYS A 83 2.64 -10.15 -7.74
C LYS A 83 3.01 -11.52 -8.32
N GLN A 84 3.82 -11.54 -9.37
CA GLN A 84 4.30 -12.76 -10.02
C GLN A 84 5.41 -13.35 -9.17
N GLU A 85 5.45 -14.69 -9.08
CA GLU A 85 6.56 -15.44 -8.45
C GLU A 85 6.90 -15.02 -7.01
N ILE A 86 5.92 -14.52 -6.26
CA ILE A 86 6.12 -14.10 -4.87
C ILE A 86 6.28 -15.30 -3.92
N GLU A 87 7.23 -15.19 -2.99
CA GLU A 87 7.54 -16.24 -2.00
C GLU A 87 7.25 -15.79 -0.55
N LEU A 88 6.04 -15.25 -0.28
CA LEU A 88 5.63 -14.81 1.07
C LEU A 88 4.95 -15.92 1.89
N GLY A 89 4.89 -17.13 1.33
CA GLY A 89 4.14 -18.28 1.85
C GLY A 89 2.67 -18.29 1.42
N LYS A 90 2.07 -19.48 1.37
CA LYS A 90 0.75 -19.75 0.75
C LYS A 90 -0.35 -18.77 1.17
N VAL A 91 -0.51 -18.52 2.46
CA VAL A 91 -1.58 -17.65 3.01
C VAL A 91 -1.33 -16.18 2.67
N ASN A 92 -0.10 -15.71 2.79
CA ASN A 92 0.24 -14.31 2.49
C ASN A 92 0.18 -14.03 0.99
N ASN A 93 0.65 -14.97 0.17
CA ASN A 93 0.56 -14.89 -1.29
C ASN A 93 -0.90 -14.73 -1.74
N GLN A 94 -1.81 -15.59 -1.24
CA GLN A 94 -3.23 -15.50 -1.57
C GLN A 94 -3.82 -14.14 -1.16
N ASN A 95 -3.50 -13.67 0.04
CA ASN A 95 -3.98 -12.38 0.52
C ASN A 95 -3.44 -11.21 -0.31
N PHE A 96 -2.16 -11.23 -0.69
CA PHE A 96 -1.51 -10.14 -1.42
C PHE A 96 -1.96 -10.07 -2.89
N VAL A 97 -1.90 -11.20 -3.62
CA VAL A 97 -2.25 -11.27 -5.04
C VAL A 97 -3.69 -10.83 -5.28
N SER A 98 -4.58 -11.14 -4.34
CA SER A 98 -6.01 -10.83 -4.43
C SER A 98 -6.33 -9.32 -4.38
N ILE A 99 -5.42 -8.44 -3.95
CA ILE A 99 -5.67 -6.99 -3.84
C ILE A 99 -5.40 -6.32 -5.19
N PRO A 100 -6.37 -5.68 -5.85
CA PRO A 100 -6.14 -5.04 -7.17
C PRO A 100 -5.41 -3.69 -7.07
N PHE A 101 -4.10 -3.72 -6.76
CA PHE A 101 -3.27 -2.52 -6.64
C PHE A 101 -3.25 -1.65 -7.90
N TYR A 102 -3.17 -2.26 -9.09
CA TYR A 102 -3.15 -1.52 -10.35
C TYR A 102 -4.42 -0.67 -10.53
N ASP A 103 -5.59 -1.25 -10.28
CA ASP A 103 -6.85 -0.52 -10.33
C ASP A 103 -6.88 0.63 -9.31
N PHE A 104 -6.33 0.40 -8.12
CA PHE A 104 -6.25 1.43 -7.08
C PHE A 104 -5.31 2.59 -7.45
N VAL A 105 -4.16 2.29 -8.05
CA VAL A 105 -3.22 3.30 -8.57
C VAL A 105 -3.88 4.12 -9.67
N ASN A 106 -4.57 3.47 -10.62
CA ASN A 106 -5.33 4.18 -11.65
C ASN A 106 -6.44 5.05 -11.04
N MET A 107 -7.10 4.57 -9.97
CA MET A 107 -8.11 5.37 -9.27
C MET A 107 -7.55 6.60 -8.59
N LEU A 108 -6.34 6.54 -8.05
CA LEU A 108 -5.66 7.71 -7.51
C LEU A 108 -5.23 8.65 -8.63
N LYS A 109 -4.69 8.10 -9.73
CA LYS A 109 -4.22 8.88 -10.87
C LYS A 109 -5.30 9.81 -11.43
N TYR A 110 -6.44 9.28 -11.86
CA TYR A 110 -7.48 10.13 -12.47
C TYR A 110 -8.04 11.16 -11.48
N LYS A 111 -8.17 10.80 -10.19
CA LYS A 111 -8.67 11.74 -9.18
C LYS A 111 -7.67 12.84 -8.84
N CYS A 112 -6.38 12.52 -8.84
CA CYS A 112 -5.34 13.53 -8.63
C CYS A 112 -5.25 14.44 -9.85
N GLU A 113 -4.96 13.88 -11.02
CA GLU A 113 -4.63 14.65 -12.22
C GLU A 113 -5.84 15.32 -12.85
N GLU A 114 -6.94 14.58 -13.04
CA GLU A 114 -8.08 15.06 -13.85
C GLU A 114 -9.10 15.85 -13.01
N GLU A 115 -9.30 15.48 -11.75
CA GLU A 115 -10.35 16.08 -10.92
C GLU A 115 -9.85 17.21 -10.02
N GLU A 116 -8.61 17.15 -9.53
CA GLU A 116 -8.14 18.03 -8.45
C GLU A 116 -6.83 18.78 -8.75
N GLY A 117 -6.20 18.52 -9.90
CA GLY A 117 -4.96 19.19 -10.30
C GLY A 117 -3.74 18.86 -9.44
N ILE A 118 -3.73 17.70 -8.79
CA ILE A 118 -2.60 17.18 -8.00
C ILE A 118 -1.67 16.40 -8.94
N ASN A 119 -0.38 16.74 -8.94
CA ASN A 119 0.63 16.00 -9.70
C ASN A 119 0.73 14.56 -9.19
N PHE A 120 0.72 13.59 -10.11
CA PHE A 120 0.76 12.18 -9.76
C PHE A 120 2.01 11.51 -10.33
N ILE A 121 2.91 11.07 -9.45
CA ILE A 121 4.20 10.48 -9.84
C ILE A 121 4.23 9.02 -9.42
N VAL A 122 4.42 8.12 -10.38
CA VAL A 122 4.64 6.70 -10.13
C VAL A 122 6.13 6.39 -10.21
N VAL A 123 6.67 5.78 -9.16
CA VAL A 123 8.09 5.42 -9.06
C VAL A 123 8.25 3.94 -8.73
N GLU A 124 9.33 3.35 -9.24
CA GLU A 124 9.77 2.02 -8.89
C GLU A 124 10.20 1.98 -7.41
N GLU A 125 9.73 1.03 -6.62
CA GLU A 125 9.88 1.00 -5.16
C GLU A 125 10.91 -0.02 -4.63
N SER A 126 11.79 -0.57 -5.47
CA SER A 126 12.82 -1.52 -5.02
C SER A 126 13.70 -0.91 -3.95
N TYR A 127 14.10 -1.76 -3.00
CA TYR A 127 15.00 -1.47 -1.88
C TYR A 127 14.48 -0.45 -0.85
N THR A 128 13.34 0.19 -1.08
CA THR A 128 12.75 1.23 -0.19
C THR A 128 12.42 0.71 1.21
N SER A 129 12.17 -0.59 1.35
CA SER A 129 11.76 -1.22 2.61
C SER A 129 12.92 -1.67 3.52
N GLY A 130 14.14 -1.75 2.98
CA GLY A 130 15.34 -2.21 3.72
C GLY A 130 16.41 -1.13 3.91
N CYS A 131 16.33 -0.03 3.16
CA CYS A 131 17.18 1.14 3.36
C CYS A 131 16.60 2.01 4.48
N SER A 132 17.47 2.55 5.33
CA SER A 132 17.06 3.37 6.45
C SER A 132 16.92 4.83 6.04
N PHE A 133 15.69 5.35 6.13
CA PHE A 133 15.41 6.77 5.88
C PHE A 133 16.16 7.66 6.87
N LEU A 134 16.15 7.29 8.16
CA LEU A 134 16.74 8.07 9.24
C LEU A 134 18.27 8.15 9.17
N ASP A 135 18.90 7.18 8.51
CA ASP A 135 20.35 7.18 8.29
C ASP A 135 20.73 7.82 6.94
N ARG A 136 19.75 8.37 6.20
CA ARG A 136 19.93 8.98 4.88
C ARG A 136 20.63 8.07 3.86
N GLU A 137 20.40 6.77 3.97
CA GLU A 137 21.03 5.81 3.07
C GLU A 137 20.58 5.99 1.63
N GLU A 138 21.46 5.67 0.69
CA GLU A 138 21.10 5.52 -0.70
C GLU A 138 20.13 4.34 -0.87
N ILE A 139 19.12 4.52 -1.74
CA ILE A 139 18.07 3.52 -1.92
C ILE A 139 18.50 2.56 -3.03
N ASN A 140 19.43 1.67 -2.69
CA ASN A 140 20.04 0.72 -3.62
C ASN A 140 20.21 -0.67 -2.97
N LYS A 141 20.63 -1.64 -3.77
CA LYS A 141 20.84 -3.03 -3.32
C LYS A 141 21.94 -3.16 -2.27
N THR A 142 22.96 -2.30 -2.32
CA THR A 142 24.13 -2.35 -1.43
C THR A 142 23.76 -1.92 0.00
N SER A 143 22.93 -0.88 0.13
CA SER A 143 22.45 -0.38 1.43
C SER A 143 21.25 -1.14 1.99
N TYR A 144 20.67 -2.05 1.19
CA TYR A 144 19.49 -2.81 1.60
C TYR A 144 19.83 -3.81 2.72
N ASN A 145 19.22 -3.61 3.89
CA ASN A 145 19.36 -4.53 5.01
C ASN A 145 17.97 -5.01 5.52
N PRO A 146 17.57 -6.27 5.23
CA PRO A 146 16.28 -6.80 5.67
C PRO A 146 16.20 -7.00 7.19
N GLN A 147 17.33 -7.13 7.90
CA GLN A 147 17.35 -7.36 9.35
C GLN A 147 16.88 -6.15 10.16
N ARG A 148 16.87 -4.96 9.55
CA ARG A 148 16.34 -3.74 10.19
C ARG A 148 14.84 -3.79 10.45
N ARG A 149 14.11 -4.61 9.70
CA ARG A 149 12.70 -4.87 9.92
C ARG A 149 12.53 -5.92 11.02
N ILE A 150 12.52 -5.48 12.28
CA ILE A 150 12.40 -6.36 13.45
C ILE A 150 11.10 -7.16 13.42
N LYS A 151 9.98 -6.46 13.19
CA LYS A 151 8.65 -7.07 13.09
C LYS A 151 7.73 -6.22 12.22
N ARG A 152 6.54 -6.72 11.94
CA ARG A 152 5.55 -5.97 11.17
C ARG A 152 5.27 -4.61 11.80
N GLY A 153 5.46 -3.55 11.02
CA GLY A 153 5.25 -2.17 11.45
C GLY A 153 6.38 -1.58 12.30
N LEU A 154 7.52 -2.28 12.45
CA LEU A 154 8.68 -1.80 13.22
C LEU A 154 9.98 -1.98 12.45
N PHE A 155 10.69 -0.87 12.25
CA PHE A 155 12.00 -0.78 11.61
C PHE A 155 12.97 -0.07 12.55
N LYS A 156 14.23 -0.51 12.57
CA LYS A 156 15.31 0.05 13.39
C LYS A 156 16.42 0.61 12.52
N SER A 157 16.76 1.88 12.72
CA SER A 157 17.89 2.54 12.07
C SER A 157 19.24 2.07 12.62
N ASN A 158 20.34 2.43 11.95
CA ASN A 158 21.71 2.16 12.40
C ASN A 158 21.99 2.84 13.75
N LYS A 159 21.40 4.03 13.97
CA LYS A 159 21.44 4.74 15.26
C LYS A 159 20.55 4.12 16.34
N GLY A 160 19.85 3.03 16.04
CA GLY A 160 18.96 2.34 16.96
C GLY A 160 17.59 2.99 17.15
N ILE A 161 17.27 4.02 16.37
CA ILE A 161 15.98 4.73 16.42
C ILE A 161 14.91 3.84 15.77
N LEU A 162 13.75 3.78 16.41
CA LEU A 162 12.61 3.00 15.92
C LEU A 162 11.67 3.89 15.11
N ILE A 163 11.31 3.41 13.93
CA ILE A 163 10.33 4.03 13.04
C ILE A 163 9.36 2.97 12.54
N ASN A 164 8.13 3.38 12.21
CA ASN A 164 7.20 2.49 11.55
C ASN A 164 7.76 2.08 10.16
N ALA A 165 7.74 0.78 9.87
CA ALA A 165 8.33 0.25 8.62
C ALA A 165 7.64 0.80 7.35
N ASP A 166 6.32 1.01 7.39
CA ASP A 166 5.57 1.54 6.25
C ASP A 166 5.86 3.04 6.06
N VAL A 167 6.02 3.78 7.16
CA VAL A 167 6.44 5.19 7.16
C VAL A 167 7.88 5.35 6.62
N ASN A 168 8.82 4.51 7.07
CA ASN A 168 10.19 4.50 6.51
C ASN A 168 10.19 4.29 5.00
N SER A 169 9.39 3.32 4.53
CA SER A 169 9.28 3.01 3.09
C SER A 169 8.67 4.18 2.32
N ALA A 170 7.62 4.81 2.85
CA ALA A 170 6.99 5.99 2.24
C ALA A 170 7.96 7.17 2.11
N TYR A 171 8.76 7.45 3.14
CA TYR A 171 9.79 8.50 3.06
C TYR A 171 10.88 8.18 2.04
N ASN A 172 11.29 6.92 1.93
CA ASN A 172 12.23 6.50 0.89
C ASN A 172 11.64 6.63 -0.53
N ILE A 173 10.35 6.31 -0.72
CA ILE A 173 9.66 6.54 -2.00
C ILE A 173 9.72 8.02 -2.40
N ILE A 174 9.44 8.94 -1.45
CA ILE A 174 9.56 10.38 -1.68
C ILE A 174 11.00 10.74 -2.08
N ARG A 175 12.01 10.25 -1.34
CA ARG A 175 13.43 10.51 -1.62
C ARG A 175 13.91 10.01 -2.99
N LYS A 176 13.28 8.98 -3.57
CA LYS A 176 13.62 8.55 -4.93
C LYS A 176 13.27 9.60 -5.98
N VAL A 177 12.23 10.40 -5.74
CA VAL A 177 11.79 11.46 -6.65
C VAL A 177 12.41 12.80 -6.26
N PHE A 178 12.48 13.07 -4.96
CA PHE A 178 12.97 14.31 -4.38
C PHE A 178 14.06 14.00 -3.34
N PRO A 179 15.31 13.78 -3.76
CA PRO A 179 16.42 13.43 -2.85
C PRO A 179 16.61 14.43 -1.71
N GLU A 180 16.39 15.71 -2.01
CA GLU A 180 16.57 16.83 -1.08
C GLU A 180 15.30 17.18 -0.28
N ALA A 181 14.21 16.42 -0.39
CA ALA A 181 12.94 16.71 0.30
C ALA A 181 13.07 16.84 1.84
N PHE A 182 14.14 16.29 2.42
CA PHE A 182 14.42 16.30 3.86
C PHE A 182 15.85 16.79 4.19
N ALA A 183 16.45 17.57 3.27
CA ALA A 183 17.84 18.05 3.40
C ALA A 183 18.04 18.95 4.63
N GLU A 184 17.08 19.86 4.90
CA GLU A 184 17.10 20.82 6.01
C GLU A 184 16.83 20.19 7.40
N GLY A 185 16.68 18.87 7.47
CA GLY A 185 16.54 18.14 8.73
C GLY A 185 15.30 17.26 8.76
N ILE A 186 15.29 16.31 9.70
CA ILE A 186 14.17 15.39 9.92
C ILE A 186 13.41 15.69 11.22
N GLU A 187 13.69 16.81 11.89
CA GLU A 187 13.10 17.15 13.20
C GLU A 187 11.57 17.28 13.17
N GLY A 188 10.97 17.44 11.98
CA GLY A 188 9.52 17.45 11.77
C GLY A 188 8.89 16.14 11.28
N VAL A 189 9.66 15.06 11.04
CA VAL A 189 9.10 13.83 10.45
C VAL A 189 8.43 12.97 11.52
N GLY A 190 7.20 12.54 11.25
CA GLY A 190 6.51 11.61 12.15
C GLY A 190 7.11 10.22 12.02
N LEU A 191 7.51 9.61 13.14
CA LEU A 191 8.03 8.24 13.15
C LEU A 191 6.91 7.18 13.27
N HIS A 192 5.74 7.63 13.72
CA HIS A 192 4.61 6.77 14.06
C HIS A 192 3.34 7.28 13.39
N PRO A 193 2.65 6.42 12.60
CA PRO A 193 1.48 6.85 11.88
C PRO A 193 0.22 6.80 12.75
N VAL A 194 -0.74 7.66 12.42
CA VAL A 194 -2.14 7.53 12.88
C VAL A 194 -2.84 6.50 11.99
N ARG A 195 -3.53 5.54 12.61
CA ARG A 195 -4.32 4.55 11.87
C ARG A 195 -5.72 5.08 11.59
N LEU A 196 -6.12 5.06 10.32
CA LEU A 196 -7.47 5.44 9.89
C LEU A 196 -8.26 4.23 9.40
N ASN A 197 -9.54 4.21 9.73
CA ASN A 197 -10.52 3.25 9.21
C ASN A 197 -11.41 3.99 8.22
N ILE A 198 -11.47 3.50 7.00
CA ILE A 198 -12.34 4.04 5.95
C ILE A 198 -13.57 3.14 5.87
N ALA A 199 -14.75 3.75 5.98
CA ALA A 199 -16.07 3.10 5.97
C ALA A 199 -16.72 3.21 4.57
#